data_AF-A0A2E9NPC3-F1
#
_entry.id   AF-A0A2E9NPC3-F1
#
_cell.length_a   1.000
_cell.length_b   1.000
_cell.length_c   1.000
_cell.angle_alpha   90.00
_cell.angle_beta   90.00
_cell.angle_gamma   90.00
#
_symmetry.space_group_name_H-M   'P 1'
#
loop_
_entity.id
_entity.type
_entity.pdbx_description
1 polymer ?
#
loop_
_entity_poly.entity_id
_entity_poly.type
_entity_poly.pdbx_seq_one_letter_code
_entity_poly.pdbx_strand_id
1 'polypeptide(L)' 'MARGWESKAIESQQEEASRDRRPPDRRTDAERAADAKRHDLALSRTRTLADFERATHPGHREMLTRSLEALDQQLQAIDD' A
#
# COMPACT_ATOMS: atom_id res chain seq x y z
N MET A 1 -3.23 -52.83 15.89
CA MET A 1 -2.52 -51.78 16.64
C MET A 1 -1.50 -51.11 15.74
N ALA A 2 -1.96 -50.24 14.84
CA ALA A 2 -1.10 -49.47 13.95
C ALA A 2 -1.45 -47.99 14.13
N ARG A 3 -0.70 -47.37 15.04
CA ARG A 3 -0.17 -46.00 14.94
C ARG A 3 -1.15 -44.92 14.46
N GLY A 4 -1.98 -44.46 15.39
CA GLY A 4 -2.59 -43.13 15.34
C GLY A 4 -1.52 -42.05 15.51
N TRP A 5 -0.88 -41.64 14.41
CA TRP A 5 0.15 -40.60 14.40
C TRP A 5 0.03 -39.63 13.22
N GLU A 6 -1.19 -39.44 12.69
CA GLU A 6 -1.48 -38.45 11.64
C GLU A 6 -2.45 -37.36 12.08
N SER A 7 -2.90 -37.35 13.34
CA SER A 7 -3.90 -36.38 13.82
C SER A 7 -3.37 -35.31 14.78
N LYS A 8 -2.06 -35.27 15.07
CA LYS A 8 -1.46 -34.28 16.00
C LYS A 8 -0.63 -33.19 15.35
N ALA A 9 -0.45 -33.21 14.03
CA ALA A 9 0.38 -32.21 13.34
C ALA A 9 -0.41 -30.94 12.93
N ILE A 10 -1.75 -31.00 12.88
CA ILE A 10 -2.58 -29.87 12.41
C ILE A 10 -2.93 -28.88 13.52
N GLU A 11 -2.95 -29.29 14.78
CA GLU A 11 -3.27 -28.40 15.92
C GLU A 11 -2.13 -27.43 16.27
N SER A 12 -0.87 -27.82 16.01
CA SER A 12 0.29 -26.96 16.27
C SER A 12 0.38 -25.73 15.34
N GLN A 13 -0.21 -25.78 14.14
CA GLN A 13 -0.19 -24.64 13.22
C GLN A 13 -1.17 -23.53 13.62
N GLN A 14 -2.23 -23.83 14.37
CA GLN A 14 -3.17 -22.79 14.85
C GLN A 14 -2.64 -22.04 16.08
N GLU A 15 -1.83 -22.69 16.91
CA GLU A 15 -1.26 -22.07 18.11
C GLU A 15 -0.15 -21.07 17.77
N GLU A 16 0.60 -21.29 16.68
CA GLU A 16 1.66 -20.38 16.22
C GLU A 16 1.11 -19.17 15.46
N ALA A 17 0.01 -19.33 14.72
CA ALA A 17 -0.71 -18.23 14.07
C ALA A 17 -1.31 -17.22 15.08
N SER A 18 -1.50 -17.62 16.33
CA SER A 18 -1.98 -16.75 17.41
C SER A 18 -0.87 -15.92 18.07
N ARG A 19 0.40 -16.31 17.90
CA ARG A 19 1.57 -15.60 18.48
C ARG A 19 2.06 -14.46 17.60
N ASP A 20 1.85 -14.54 16.30
CA ASP A 20 2.12 -13.46 15.34
C ASP A 20 0.94 -12.48 15.20
N ARG A 21 0.24 -12.22 16.31
CA ARG A 21 -0.72 -11.10 16.38
C ARG A 21 0.07 -9.80 16.28
N ARG A 22 0.29 -9.37 15.04
CA ARG A 22 0.57 -7.98 14.69
C ARG A 22 -0.33 -7.11 15.57
N PRO A 23 0.21 -6.11 16.28
CA PRO A 23 -0.57 -5.29 17.19
C PRO A 23 -1.85 -4.83 16.46
N PRO A 24 -3.02 -4.90 17.12
CA PRO A 24 -4.26 -4.50 16.48
C PRO A 24 -4.07 -3.10 15.94
N ASP A 25 -4.27 -2.94 14.63
CA ASP A 25 -4.17 -1.64 13.98
C ASP A 25 -5.16 -0.71 14.69
N ARG A 26 -4.62 0.26 15.43
CA ARG A 26 -5.42 1.17 16.27
C ARG A 26 -6.08 2.27 15.44
N ARG A 27 -5.82 2.29 14.13
CA ARG A 27 -6.37 3.27 13.21
C ARG A 27 -7.87 3.07 13.05
N THR A 28 -8.58 4.19 13.13
CA THR A 28 -9.97 4.32 12.75
C THR A 28 -10.15 4.03 11.26
N ASP A 29 -11.38 3.74 10.85
CA ASP A 29 -11.73 3.53 9.43
C ASP A 29 -11.36 4.75 8.57
N ALA A 30 -11.47 5.95 9.14
CA ALA A 30 -11.08 7.21 8.49
C ALA A 30 -9.56 7.30 8.26
N GLU A 31 -8.74 6.94 9.25
CA GLU A 31 -7.28 6.90 9.12
C GLU A 31 -6.84 5.83 8.11
N ARG A 32 -7.48 4.67 8.10
CA ARG A 32 -7.21 3.63 7.10
C ARG A 32 -7.56 4.07 5.67
N ALA A 33 -8.67 4.79 5.51
CA ALA A 33 -9.05 5.36 4.22
C ALA A 33 -8.09 6.46 3.77
N ALA A 34 -7.62 7.31 4.68
CA ALA A 34 -6.62 8.34 4.41
C ALA A 34 -5.28 7.71 3.99
N ASP A 35 -4.82 6.68 4.71
CA ASP A 35 -3.60 5.93 4.38
C ASP A 35 -3.70 5.27 2.99
N ALA A 36 -4.83 4.62 2.68
CA ALA A 36 -5.06 4.02 1.37
C ALA A 36 -5.05 5.07 0.26
N LYS A 37 -5.73 6.20 0.46
CA LYS A 37 -5.76 7.31 -0.49
C LYS A 37 -4.36 7.90 -0.71
N ARG A 38 -3.58 8.09 0.35
CA ARG A 38 -2.20 8.56 0.27
C ARG A 38 -1.33 7.59 -0.52
N HIS A 39 -1.45 6.29 -0.25
CA HIS A 39 -0.72 5.25 -0.96
C HIS A 39 -1.04 5.26 -2.47
N ASP A 40 -2.33 5.36 -2.83
CA ASP A 40 -2.76 5.41 -4.22
C ASP A 40 -2.23 6.64 -4.96
N LEU A 41 -2.26 7.81 -4.32
CA LEU A 41 -1.69 9.04 -4.86
C LEU A 41 -0.18 8.96 -5.03
N ALA A 42 0.53 8.40 -4.05
CA ALA A 42 1.99 8.21 -4.12
C ALA A 42 2.37 7.25 -5.27
N LEU A 43 1.59 6.19 -5.49
CA LEU A 43 1.77 5.28 -6.61
C LEU A 43 1.54 5.98 -7.96
N SER A 44 0.47 6.78 -8.06
CA SER A 44 0.18 7.58 -9.25
C SER A 44 1.32 8.54 -9.57
N ARG A 45 1.78 9.30 -8.56
CA ARG A 45 2.92 10.23 -8.67
C ARG A 45 4.18 9.54 -9.19
N THR A 46 4.50 8.37 -8.64
CA THR A 46 5.68 7.60 -9.04
C THR A 46 5.59 7.17 -10.51
N ARG A 47 4.40 6.76 -10.97
CA ARG A 47 4.16 6.40 -12.38
C ARG A 47 4.31 7.62 -13.29
N THR A 48 3.67 8.73 -12.97
CA THR A 48 3.76 9.97 -13.74
C THR A 48 5.20 10.50 -13.82
N LEU A 49 5.97 10.38 -12.74
CA LEU A 49 7.39 10.76 -12.73
C LEU A 49 8.20 9.87 -13.68
N ALA A 50 7.99 8.55 -13.62
CA ALA A 50 8.67 7.63 -14.51
C ALA A 50 8.30 7.85 -15.99
N ASP A 51 7.07 8.27 -16.27
CA ASP A 51 6.64 8.68 -17.61
C ASP A 51 7.28 10.00 -18.04
N PHE A 52 7.43 10.95 -17.12
CA PHE A 52 8.10 12.23 -17.37
C PHE A 52 9.58 12.05 -17.71
N GLU A 53 10.27 11.16 -17.00
CA GLU A 53 11.67 10.80 -17.27
C GLU A 53 11.84 10.20 -18.66
N ARG A 54 10.87 9.41 -19.13
CA ARG A 54 10.86 8.79 -20.46
C ARG A 54 10.34 9.72 -21.56
N ALA A 55 9.61 10.78 -21.22
CA ALA A 55 8.98 11.67 -22.17
C ALA A 55 10.02 12.57 -22.87
N THR A 56 10.05 12.50 -24.20
CA THR A 56 10.93 13.30 -25.07
C THR A 56 10.22 14.51 -25.66
N HIS A 57 8.89 14.45 -25.83
CA HIS A 57 8.11 15.52 -26.42
C HIS A 57 7.81 16.65 -25.42
N PRO A 58 8.11 17.92 -25.75
CA PRO A 58 7.97 19.03 -24.80
C PRO A 58 6.54 19.21 -24.30
N GLY A 59 5.52 19.15 -25.17
CA GLY A 59 4.13 19.28 -24.74
C GLY A 59 3.67 18.13 -23.84
N HIS A 60 4.19 16.91 -24.04
CA HIS A 60 3.90 15.78 -23.16
C HIS A 60 4.56 15.96 -21.79
N ARG A 61 5.79 16.47 -21.76
CA ARG A 61 6.50 16.81 -20.51
C ARG A 61 5.76 17.88 -19.72
N GLU A 62 5.29 18.95 -20.37
CA GLU A 62 4.50 20.00 -19.71
C GLU A 62 3.22 19.45 -19.09
N MET A 63 2.52 18.57 -19.81
CA MET A 63 1.33 17.90 -19.29
C MET A 63 1.66 17.07 -18.05
N LEU A 64 2.72 16.25 -18.10
CA LEU A 64 3.14 15.41 -16.98
C LEU A 64 3.61 16.23 -15.78
N THR A 65 4.28 17.37 -15.99
CA THR A 65 4.66 18.30 -14.92
C THR A 65 3.42 18.82 -14.20
N ARG A 66 2.41 19.29 -14.93
CA ARG A 66 1.15 19.77 -14.32
C ARG A 66 0.42 18.65 -13.58
N SER A 67 0.45 17.43 -14.11
CA SER A 67 -0.11 16.26 -13.42
C SER A 67 0.63 15.95 -12.12
N LEU A 68 1.97 16.05 -12.09
CA LEU A 68 2.76 15.88 -10.87
C LEU A 68 2.43 16.95 -9.83
N GLU A 69 2.33 18.22 -10.22
CA GLU A 69 1.95 19.31 -9.31
C GLU A 69 0.56 19.08 -8.69
N ALA A 70 -0.41 18.64 -9.49
CA ALA A 70 -1.76 18.34 -9.00
C ALA A 70 -1.80 17.13 -8.04
N LEU A 71 -0.93 16.13 -8.26
CA LEU A 71 -0.80 14.98 -7.35
C LEU A 71 -0.10 15.39 -6.05
N ASP A 72 0.91 16.25 -6.13
CA ASP A 72 1.63 16.77 -4.95
C ASP A 72 0.73 17.63 -4.07
N GLN A 73 -0.12 18.47 -4.65
CA GLN A 73 -1.12 19.24 -3.90
C GLN A 73 -2.13 18.33 -3.19
N GLN A 74 -2.58 17.25 -3.84
CA GLN A 74 -3.51 16.30 -3.22
C GLN A 74 -2.86 15.50 -2.08
N LEU A 75 -1.57 15.18 -2.20
CA LEU A 75 -0.81 14.53 -1.14
C LEU A 75 -0.64 15.45 0.07
N GLN A 76 -0.28 16.72 -0.15
CA GLN A 76 -0.17 17.73 0.91
C GLN A 76 -1.49 17.90 1.65
N ALA A 77 -2.61 18.00 0.92
CA ALA A 77 -3.94 18.15 1.52
C ALA A 77 -4.43 16.94 2.35
N ILE A 78 -3.76 15.78 2.27
CA ILE A 78 -4.06 14.61 3.11
C ILE A 78 -3.11 14.55 4.32
N ASP A 79 -1.93 15.16 4.20
CA ASP A 79 -0.92 15.21 5.24
C ASP A 79 -1.14 16.36 6.23
N ASP A 80 -1.85 17.42 5.82
CA ASP A 80 -2.34 18.53 6.66
C ASP A 80 -3.59 18.16 7.46
#